data_AF-A0A1E3VHR0-F1
#
_entry.id   AF-A0A1E3VHR0-F1
#
_cell.length_a   1.000
_cell.length_b   1.000
_cell.length_c   1.000
_cell.angle_alpha   90.00
_cell.angle_beta   90.00
_cell.angle_gamma   90.00
#
_symmetry.space_group_name_H-M   'P 1'
#
loop_
_entity.id
_entity.type
_entity.pdbx_description
1 polymer ?
#
loop_
_entity_poly.entity_id
_entity_poly.type
_entity_poly.pdbx_seq_one_letter_code
_entity_poly.pdbx_strand_id
1 'polypeptide(L)'
;MLTRFLIAGALSAAFVSPVFAQADMICDQDGLSKVETEVGAFTDATRKDYAEKELAMAKEAMAANDAEKCKTHMANALKGGSSD
;
A
#
# COMPACT_ATOMS: atom_id res chain seq x y z
N MET A 1 53.18 -1.62 -18.53
CA MET A 1 53.04 -1.93 -17.10
C MET A 1 51.84 -1.17 -16.57
N LEU A 2 51.02 -1.86 -15.75
CA LEU A 2 50.13 -1.36 -14.69
C LEU A 2 49.55 0.06 -14.90
N THR A 3 48.24 0.28 -14.96
CA THR A 3 47.28 -0.08 -13.91
C THR A 3 45.90 0.25 -14.49
N ARG A 4 45.04 -0.72 -14.82
CA ARG A 4 43.90 -1.10 -13.97
C ARG A 4 43.32 0.08 -13.17
N PHE A 5 42.49 0.91 -13.79
CA PHE A 5 41.44 1.62 -13.08
C PHE A 5 40.08 1.09 -13.55
N LEU A 6 39.66 0.08 -12.81
CA LEU A 6 38.28 -0.35 -12.68
C LEU A 6 37.45 0.83 -12.18
N ILE A 7 36.49 1.29 -12.97
CA ILE A 7 35.32 1.98 -12.41
C ILE A 7 34.11 1.25 -12.97
N ALA A 8 33.72 0.22 -12.23
CA ALA A 8 32.45 -0.47 -12.38
C ALA A 8 31.32 0.52 -12.04
N GLY A 9 30.90 1.28 -13.03
CA GLY A 9 29.67 2.06 -12.99
C GLY A 9 28.47 1.16 -13.24
N ALA A 10 28.18 0.23 -12.31
CA ALA A 10 26.89 -0.41 -12.24
C ALA A 10 26.01 0.38 -11.26
N LEU A 11 25.50 1.52 -11.75
CA LEU A 11 24.25 2.04 -11.22
C LEU A 11 23.13 1.05 -11.56
N SER A 12 22.09 1.06 -10.72
CA SER A 12 20.81 0.38 -10.85
C SER A 12 20.86 -1.13 -10.57
N ALA A 13 20.09 -1.69 -9.64
CA ALA A 13 18.92 -1.19 -8.94
C ALA A 13 19.02 -1.62 -7.47
N ALA A 14 18.98 -0.65 -6.57
CA ALA A 14 18.40 -0.93 -5.27
C ALA A 14 16.94 -1.27 -5.55
N PHE A 15 16.61 -2.56 -5.58
CA PHE A 15 15.25 -3.02 -5.34
C PHE A 15 14.96 -2.73 -3.87
N VAL A 16 14.79 -1.45 -3.54
CA VAL A 16 13.88 -1.08 -2.47
C VAL A 16 12.50 -1.21 -3.08
N SER A 17 12.05 -2.46 -3.22
CA SER A 17 10.62 -2.72 -3.22
C SER A 17 10.09 -1.95 -2.03
N PRO A 18 9.12 -1.05 -2.16
CA PRO A 18 8.36 -0.64 -1.01
C PRO A 18 7.58 -1.91 -0.65
N VAL A 19 8.19 -2.76 0.16
CA VAL A 19 7.44 -3.42 1.22
C VAL A 19 6.78 -2.25 1.92
N PHE A 20 5.50 -2.04 1.62
CA PHE A 20 4.61 -1.17 2.35
C PHE A 20 4.68 -1.68 3.79
N ALA A 21 5.67 -1.16 4.53
CA ALA A 21 5.72 -1.29 5.96
C ALA A 21 4.39 -0.71 6.42
N GLN A 22 3.62 -1.51 7.14
CA GLN A 22 2.32 -1.12 7.70
C GLN A 22 2.42 0.13 8.60
N ALA A 23 3.64 0.63 8.84
CA ALA A 23 3.98 1.89 9.49
C ALA A 23 3.71 3.17 8.65
N ASP A 24 3.52 3.07 7.33
CA ASP A 24 3.38 4.24 6.42
C ASP A 24 1.98 4.42 5.82
N MET A 25 0.96 3.74 6.37
CA MET A 25 -0.43 4.02 5.99
C MET A 25 -0.88 5.36 6.58
N ILE A 26 -0.81 6.40 5.77
CA ILE A 26 -1.37 7.71 6.06
C ILE A 26 -2.83 7.72 5.58
N CYS A 27 -3.74 8.14 6.46
CA CYS A 27 -5.11 8.42 6.06
C CYS A 27 -5.18 9.83 5.48
N ASP A 28 -4.82 9.94 4.20
CA ASP A 28 -5.01 11.12 3.38
C ASP A 28 -5.50 10.70 1.98
N GLN A 29 -5.75 11.68 1.11
CA GLN A 29 -6.23 11.44 -0.24
C GLN A 29 -5.31 10.49 -1.03
N ASP A 30 -3.99 10.69 -0.92
CA ASP A 30 -2.99 9.89 -1.64
C ASP A 30 -2.94 8.45 -1.12
N GLY A 31 -3.03 8.28 0.20
CA GLY A 31 -3.09 6.98 0.86
C GLY A 31 -4.33 6.19 0.43
N LEU A 32 -5.51 6.83 0.44
CA LEU A 32 -6.74 6.17 -0.02
C LEU A 32 -6.69 5.78 -1.50
N SER A 33 -6.19 6.65 -2.38
CA SER A 33 -6.08 6.32 -3.81
C SER A 33 -5.09 5.19 -4.08
N LYS A 34 -4.03 5.03 -3.27
CA LYS A 34 -3.15 3.85 -3.34
C LYS A 34 -3.88 2.58 -2.96
N VAL A 35 -4.61 2.58 -1.84
CA VAL A 35 -5.41 1.41 -1.43
C VAL A 35 -6.45 1.07 -2.50
N GLU A 36 -7.11 2.06 -3.07
CA GLU A 36 -8.10 1.88 -4.15
C GLU A 36 -7.48 1.22 -5.39
N THR A 37 -6.24 1.58 -5.74
CA THR A 37 -5.48 0.94 -6.82
C THR A 37 -5.18 -0.53 -6.51
N GLU A 38 -4.73 -0.83 -5.29
CA GLU A 38 -4.43 -2.20 -4.86
C GLU A 38 -5.68 -3.08 -4.79
N VAL A 39 -6.79 -2.56 -4.25
CA VAL A 39 -8.09 -3.24 -4.23
C VAL A 39 -8.58 -3.53 -5.66
N GLY A 40 -8.39 -2.58 -6.58
CA GLY A 40 -8.71 -2.76 -7.99
C GLY A 40 -7.96 -3.91 -8.65
N ALA A 41 -6.74 -4.22 -8.17
CA ALA A 41 -5.90 -5.30 -8.65
C ALA A 41 -6.25 -6.68 -8.05
N PHE A 42 -7.16 -6.76 -7.07
CA PHE A 42 -7.62 -8.05 -6.54
C PHE A 42 -8.41 -8.82 -7.60
N THR A 43 -7.98 -10.05 -7.87
CA THR A 43 -8.61 -10.96 -8.84
C THR A 43 -9.67 -11.86 -8.20
N ASP A 44 -9.59 -12.10 -6.90
CA ASP A 44 -10.61 -12.82 -6.14
C ASP A 44 -11.79 -11.89 -5.84
N ALA A 45 -12.97 -12.24 -6.36
CA ALA A 45 -14.17 -11.41 -6.24
C ALA A 45 -14.64 -11.23 -4.78
N THR A 46 -14.45 -12.23 -3.92
CA THR A 46 -14.85 -12.17 -2.51
C THR A 46 -13.93 -11.24 -1.73
N ARG A 47 -12.61 -11.36 -1.95
CA ARG A 47 -11.64 -10.46 -1.34
C ARG A 47 -11.81 -9.04 -1.83
N LYS A 48 -12.10 -8.87 -3.12
CA LYS A 48 -12.35 -7.56 -3.73
C LYS A 48 -13.57 -6.89 -3.13
N ASP A 49 -14.71 -7.58 -3.03
CA ASP A 49 -15.92 -7.04 -2.40
C ASP A 49 -15.69 -6.66 -0.93
N TYR A 50 -14.98 -7.49 -0.16
CA TYR A 50 -14.59 -7.15 1.21
C TYR A 50 -13.72 -5.89 1.27
N ALA A 51 -12.71 -5.82 0.40
CA ALA A 51 -11.78 -4.71 0.38
C ALA A 51 -12.43 -3.39 -0.08
N GLU A 52 -13.36 -3.44 -1.04
CA GLU A 52 -14.16 -2.29 -1.47
C GLU A 52 -15.05 -1.76 -0.34
N LYS A 53 -15.64 -2.65 0.48
CA LYS A 53 -16.43 -2.26 1.67
C LYS A 53 -15.57 -1.57 2.72
N GLU A 54 -14.42 -2.14 3.05
CA GLU A 54 -13.49 -1.53 4.01
C GLU A 54 -12.95 -0.19 3.48
N LEU A 55 -12.64 -0.08 2.18
CA LEU A 55 -12.24 1.19 1.57
C LEU A 55 -13.35 2.26 1.66
N ALA A 56 -14.62 1.90 1.49
CA ALA A 56 -15.73 2.81 1.68
C ALA A 56 -15.82 3.30 3.15
N MET A 57 -15.66 2.40 4.13
CA MET A 57 -15.61 2.78 5.55
C MET A 57 -14.40 3.65 5.88
N ALA A 58 -13.25 3.42 5.24
CA ALA A 58 -12.07 4.28 5.38
C ALA A 58 -12.34 5.72 4.89
N LYS A 59 -13.04 5.87 3.76
CA LYS A 59 -13.46 7.18 3.21
C LYS A 59 -14.43 7.90 4.14
N GLU A 60 -15.39 7.18 4.72
CA GLU A 60 -16.32 7.74 5.71
C GLU A 60 -15.59 8.19 6.98
N ALA A 61 -14.66 7.38 7.49
CA ALA A 61 -13.84 7.71 8.64
C ALA A 61 -12.95 8.94 8.38
N MET A 62 -12.36 9.05 7.18
CA MET A 62 -11.64 10.26 6.77
C MET A 62 -12.56 11.50 6.79
N ALA A 63 -13.76 11.39 6.20
CA ALA A 63 -14.71 12.50 6.17
C ALA A 63 -15.17 12.92 7.58
N ALA A 64 -15.20 11.97 8.52
CA ALA A 64 -15.45 12.20 9.94
C ALA A 64 -14.21 12.71 10.72
N ASN A 65 -13.07 12.90 10.05
CA ASN A 65 -11.77 13.25 10.64
C ASN A 65 -11.26 12.22 11.68
N ASP A 66 -11.69 10.97 11.54
CA ASP A 66 -11.28 9.83 12.37
C ASP A 66 -10.13 9.08 11.67
N ALA A 67 -8.94 9.65 11.78
CA ALA A 67 -7.74 9.13 11.12
C ALA A 67 -7.35 7.72 11.61
N GLU A 68 -7.70 7.36 12.85
CA GLU A 68 -7.38 6.04 13.42
C GLU A 68 -8.24 4.96 12.76
N LYS A 69 -9.57 5.14 12.74
CA LYS A 69 -10.47 4.21 12.05
C LYS A 69 -10.19 4.13 10.57
N CYS A 70 -9.89 5.26 9.94
CA CYS A 70 -9.55 5.28 8.53
C CYS A 70 -8.36 4.38 8.22
N LYS A 71 -7.26 4.47 9.01
CA LYS A 71 -6.10 3.58 8.86
C LYS A 71 -6.45 2.12 9.11
N THR A 72 -7.28 1.81 10.11
CA THR A 72 -7.75 0.45 10.36
C THR A 72 -8.49 -0.13 9.16
N HIS A 73 -9.45 0.63 8.62
CA HIS A 73 -10.22 0.20 7.45
C HIS A 73 -9.34 0.09 6.19
N MET A 74 -8.37 0.98 6.00
CA MET A 74 -7.37 0.84 4.93
C MET A 74 -6.54 -0.45 5.07
N ALA A 75 -6.07 -0.76 6.27
CA ALA A 75 -5.31 -1.98 6.53
C ALA A 75 -6.15 -3.25 6.29
N ASN A 76 -7.42 -3.24 6.71
CA ASN A 76 -8.35 -4.34 6.48
C ASN A 76 -8.61 -4.54 4.98
N ALA A 77 -8.80 -3.45 4.24
CA ALA A 77 -8.99 -3.50 2.79
C ALA A 77 -7.82 -4.23 2.11
N LEU A 78 -6.58 -3.89 2.47
CA LEU A 78 -5.37 -4.52 1.92
C LEU A 78 -5.19 -5.98 2.37
N LYS A 79 -5.65 -6.34 3.59
CA LYS A 79 -5.68 -7.75 4.05
C LYS A 79 -6.67 -8.62 3.26
N GLY A 80 -7.65 -8.01 2.58
CA GLY A 80 -8.64 -8.71 1.76
C GLY A 80 -9.45 -9.75 2.53
N GLY A 81 -9.77 -9.48 3.80
CA GLY A 81 -10.59 -10.36 4.65
C GLY A 81 -9.86 -11.59 5.18
N SER A 82 -8.53 -11.66 5.02
CA SER A 82 -7.70 -12.74 5.54
C SER A 82 -7.42 -12.49 7.02
N SER A 83 -8.25 -13.06 7.88
CA SER A 83 -7.95 -13.24 9.31
C SER A 83 -6.87 -14.32 9.47
N ASP A 84 -5.63 -13.98 9.20
CA ASP A 84 -4.51 -14.52 9.99
C ASP A 84 -4.32 -13.64 11.22
#